data_AF-A0A6C0AIC4-F1
#
_entry.id   AF-A0A6C0AIC4-F1
#
_cell.length_a   1.000
_cell.length_b   1.000
_cell.length_c   1.000
_cell.angle_alpha   90.00
_cell.angle_beta   90.00
_cell.angle_gamma   90.00
#
_symmetry.space_group_name_H-M   'P 1'
#
loop_
_entity.id
_entity.type
_entity.pdbx_description
1 polymer ?
#
loop_
_entity_poly.entity_id
_entity_poly.type
_entity_poly.pdbx_seq_one_letter_code
_entity_poly.pdbx_strand_id
1 'polypeptide(L)'
;MSDDQTEQVRTTLKEWVELDNQERSLRQQIKEIKDKKTKNSELILKYMRDNSVDDFKIEGQGSLSRSVRTSRPPLRREQIRTQLLIQFADQPQRVAEALRSIEGVPEGSDDMSVGGTQRELLVRHIPKRKT
;
A
#
# COMPACT_ATOMS: atom_id res chain seq x y z
N MET A 1 24.69 -29.95 21.70
CA MET A 1 23.36 -29.87 21.03
C MET A 1 22.68 -28.51 21.28
N SER A 2 22.67 -27.95 22.50
CA SER A 2 22.12 -26.61 22.82
C SER A 2 22.91 -25.43 22.20
N ASP A 3 24.24 -25.51 22.23
CA ASP A 3 25.09 -24.38 21.85
C ASP A 3 25.09 -24.14 20.33
N ASP A 4 24.99 -25.21 19.54
CA ASP A 4 24.93 -25.16 18.08
C ASP A 4 23.64 -24.49 17.57
N GLN A 5 22.50 -24.81 18.20
CA GLN A 5 21.22 -24.14 17.90
C GLN A 5 21.25 -22.65 18.24
N THR A 6 21.92 -22.28 19.34
CA THR A 6 22.06 -20.88 19.75
C THR A 6 22.91 -20.08 18.76
N GLU A 7 24.00 -20.66 18.25
CA GLU A 7 24.83 -20.03 17.23
C GLU A 7 24.13 -19.88 15.88
N GLN A 8 23.34 -20.89 15.48
CA GLN A 8 22.53 -20.81 14.28
C GLN A 8 21.51 -19.66 14.37
N VAL A 9 20.79 -19.54 15.49
CA VAL A 9 19.83 -18.45 15.70
C VAL A 9 20.52 -17.08 15.69
N ARG A 10 21.71 -16.96 16.31
CA ARG A 10 22.50 -15.71 16.28
C ARG A 10 22.89 -15.31 14.86
N THR A 11 23.25 -16.27 14.02
CA THR A 11 23.62 -16.04 12.62
C THR A 11 22.42 -15.56 11.82
N THR A 12 21.30 -16.27 11.91
CA THR A 12 20.03 -15.89 11.24
C THR A 12 19.55 -14.50 11.68
N LEU A 13 19.69 -14.15 12.97
CA LEU A 13 19.33 -12.81 13.47
C LEU A 13 20.19 -11.71 12.85
N LYS A 14 21.50 -11.94 12.72
CA LYS A 14 22.42 -10.97 12.08
C LYS A 14 22.06 -10.76 10.61
N GLU A 15 21.87 -11.86 9.87
CA GLU A 15 21.46 -11.81 8.46
C GLU A 15 20.12 -11.09 8.29
N TRP A 16 19.13 -11.38 9.14
CA TRP A 16 17.83 -10.71 9.10
C TRP A 16 17.96 -9.20 9.34
N VAL A 17 18.79 -8.77 10.30
CA VAL A 17 19.06 -7.35 10.57
C VAL A 17 19.76 -6.66 9.39
N GLU A 18 20.69 -7.34 8.73
CA GLU A 18 21.38 -6.84 7.54
C GLU A 18 20.41 -6.66 6.36
N LEU A 19 19.55 -7.65 6.12
CA LEU A 19 18.51 -7.57 5.09
C LEU A 19 17.51 -6.44 5.37
N ASP A 20 17.04 -6.27 6.62
CA ASP A 20 16.15 -5.15 7.01
C ASP A 20 16.82 -3.79 6.78
N ASN A 21 18.13 -3.67 7.03
CA ASN A 21 18.88 -2.45 6.73
C ASN A 21 18.97 -2.16 5.23
N GLN A 22 19.29 -3.17 4.43
CA GLN A 22 19.37 -3.06 2.97
C GLN A 22 18.02 -2.68 2.37
N GLU A 23 16.93 -3.33 2.81
CA GLU A 23 15.58 -3.04 2.35
C GLU A 23 15.19 -1.59 2.65
N ARG A 24 15.46 -1.10 3.86
CA ARG A 24 15.20 0.30 4.23
C ARG A 24 15.96 1.30 3.36
N SER A 25 17.23 1.03 3.09
CA SER A 25 18.05 1.86 2.20
C SER A 25 17.50 1.88 0.77
N LEU A 26 17.18 0.71 0.22
CA LEU A 26 16.61 0.58 -1.13
C LEU A 26 15.24 1.27 -1.24
N ARG A 27 14.37 1.12 -0.24
CA ARG A 27 13.08 1.82 -0.18
C ARG A 27 13.24 3.34 -0.19
N GLN A 28 14.25 3.87 0.51
CA GLN A 28 14.56 5.30 0.50
C GLN A 28 15.04 5.76 -0.89
N GLN A 29 15.95 5.01 -1.53
CA GLN A 29 16.39 5.31 -2.90
C GLN A 29 15.24 5.25 -3.92
N ILE A 30 14.38 4.24 -3.83
CA ILE A 30 13.18 4.11 -4.66
C ILE A 30 12.28 5.34 -4.49
N LYS A 31 12.08 5.81 -3.24
CA LYS A 31 11.29 7.01 -2.97
C LYS A 31 11.89 8.23 -3.65
N GLU A 32 13.19 8.46 -3.49
CA GLU A 32 13.88 9.61 -4.10
C GLU A 32 13.81 9.59 -5.64
N ILE A 33 13.99 8.41 -6.25
CA ILE A 33 13.86 8.24 -7.70
C ILE A 33 12.42 8.53 -8.15
N LYS A 34 11.41 8.03 -7.43
CA LYS A 34 10.00 8.31 -7.74
C LYS A 34 9.70 9.81 -7.64
N ASP A 35 10.16 10.47 -6.58
CA ASP A 35 9.94 11.90 -6.39
C ASP A 35 10.60 12.73 -7.50
N LYS A 36 11.85 12.41 -7.87
CA LYS A 36 12.54 13.04 -9.00
C LYS A 36 11.82 12.78 -10.33
N LYS A 37 11.37 11.54 -10.58
CA LYS A 37 10.62 11.18 -11.79
C LYS A 37 9.32 11.97 -11.89
N THR A 38 8.55 12.08 -10.81
CA THR A 38 7.30 12.84 -10.77
C THR A 38 7.55 14.31 -11.08
N LYS A 39 8.55 14.94 -10.45
CA LYS A 39 8.94 16.33 -10.73
C LYS A 39 9.29 16.54 -12.21
N ASN A 40 10.10 15.65 -12.79
CA ASN A 40 10.45 15.72 -14.20
C ASN A 40 9.24 15.51 -15.11
N SER A 41 8.34 14.58 -14.77
CA SER A 41 7.10 14.37 -15.51
C SER A 41 6.19 15.60 -15.51
N GLU A 42 6.08 16.32 -14.39
CA GLU A 42 5.32 17.57 -14.31
C GLU A 42 5.90 18.65 -15.23
N LEU A 43 7.23 18.81 -15.25
CA LEU A 43 7.93 19.74 -16.13
C LEU A 43 7.70 19.40 -17.61
N ILE A 44 7.85 18.11 -17.98
CA ILE A 44 7.64 17.64 -19.36
C ILE A 44 6.19 17.85 -19.78
N LEU A 45 5.22 17.46 -18.94
CA LEU A 45 3.79 17.64 -19.25
C LEU A 45 3.41 19.12 -19.34
N LYS A 46 4.04 19.99 -18.55
CA LYS A 46 3.86 21.44 -18.68
C LYS A 46 4.37 21.92 -20.03
N TYR A 47 5.60 21.56 -20.41
CA TYR A 47 6.15 21.91 -21.71
C TYR A 47 5.28 21.41 -22.87
N MET A 48 4.80 20.17 -22.80
CA MET A 48 3.89 19.59 -23.82
C MET A 48 2.61 20.40 -23.98
N ARG A 49 2.02 20.86 -22.86
CA ARG A 49 0.82 21.74 -22.89
C ARG A 49 1.12 23.11 -23.46
N ASP A 50 2.19 23.74 -23.00
CA ASP A 50 2.54 25.12 -23.37
C ASP A 50 2.93 25.23 -24.86
N ASN A 51 3.45 24.15 -25.45
CA ASN A 51 3.92 24.11 -26.83
C ASN A 51 3.05 23.24 -27.76
N SER A 52 1.91 22.74 -27.27
CA SER A 52 1.01 21.85 -28.04
C SER A 52 1.73 20.65 -28.67
N VAL A 53 2.64 20.02 -27.91
CA VAL A 53 3.37 18.81 -28.33
C VAL A 53 2.70 17.58 -27.74
N ASP A 54 2.27 16.65 -28.59
CA ASP A 54 1.58 15.43 -28.15
C ASP A 54 2.54 14.25 -27.90
N ASP A 55 3.65 14.19 -28.66
CA ASP A 55 4.61 13.08 -28.62
C ASP A 55 6.07 13.55 -28.71
N PHE A 56 6.96 12.88 -27.97
CA PHE A 56 8.40 12.95 -28.14
C PHE A 56 8.94 11.63 -28.68
N LYS A 57 9.80 11.68 -29.71
CA LYS A 57 10.63 10.54 -30.08
C LYS A 57 11.97 10.64 -29.33
N ILE A 58 12.33 9.57 -28.65
CA ILE A 58 13.59 9.46 -27.90
C ILE A 58 14.46 8.46 -28.64
N GLU A 59 15.55 8.94 -29.23
CA GLU A 59 16.46 8.11 -30.03
C GLU A 59 16.92 6.89 -29.24
N GLY A 60 16.70 5.70 -29.80
CA GLY A 60 17.07 4.42 -29.20
C GLY A 60 16.24 3.98 -27.98
N GLN A 61 15.28 4.79 -27.50
CA GLN A 61 14.52 4.51 -26.26
C GLN A 61 13.00 4.53 -26.43
N GLY A 62 12.50 4.79 -27.64
CA GLY A 62 11.07 4.73 -27.97
C GLY A 62 10.43 6.11 -28.05
N SER A 63 9.15 6.21 -27.69
CA SER A 63 8.41 7.48 -27.69
C SER A 63 7.70 7.71 -26.36
N LEU A 64 7.49 8.99 -26.05
CA LEU A 64 6.74 9.44 -24.89
C LEU A 64 5.52 10.24 -25.37
N SER A 65 4.33 9.76 -25.04
CA SER A 65 3.06 10.39 -25.40
C SER A 65 2.28 10.81 -24.16
N ARG A 66 1.49 11.89 -24.27
CA ARG A 66 0.59 12.30 -23.20
C ARG A 66 -0.70 11.48 -23.24
N SER A 67 -0.99 10.73 -22.18
CA SER A 67 -2.28 10.04 -22.01
C SER A 67 -3.05 10.63 -20.82
N VAL A 68 -4.34 10.89 -21.01
CA VAL A 68 -5.25 11.37 -19.96
C VAL A 68 -6.26 10.27 -19.66
N ARG A 69 -6.28 9.79 -18.42
CA ARG A 69 -7.29 8.82 -17.94
C ARG A 69 -8.08 9.43 -16.79
N THR A 70 -9.40 9.39 -16.90
CA THR A 70 -10.30 9.68 -15.79
C THR A 70 -10.68 8.36 -15.11
N SER A 71 -10.62 8.32 -13.79
CA SER A 71 -11.09 7.18 -12.99
C SER A 71 -12.14 7.64 -12.00
N ARG A 72 -13.14 6.79 -11.77
CA ARG A 72 -14.13 7.02 -10.72
C ARG A 72 -13.47 6.80 -9.35
N PRO A 73 -13.88 7.54 -8.31
CA PRO A 73 -13.41 7.28 -6.95
C PRO A 73 -13.68 5.83 -6.54
N PRO A 74 -12.79 5.18 -5.77
CA PRO A 74 -13.03 3.84 -5.27
C PRO A 74 -14.19 3.84 -4.26
N LEU A 75 -15.00 2.78 -4.27
CA LEU A 75 -16.03 2.56 -3.26
C LEU A 75 -15.37 2.19 -1.93
N ARG A 76 -15.45 3.09 -0.95
CA ARG A 76 -14.85 2.88 0.37
C ARG A 76 -15.81 2.12 1.29
N ARG A 77 -15.27 1.22 2.12
CA ARG A 77 -16.06 0.45 3.10
C ARG A 77 -16.92 1.34 4.00
N GLU A 78 -16.32 2.43 4.50
CA GLU A 78 -17.03 3.42 5.32
C GLU A 78 -18.19 4.07 4.56
N GLN A 79 -17.98 4.44 3.30
CA GLN A 79 -19.03 5.04 2.47
C GLN A 79 -20.19 4.05 2.27
N ILE A 80 -19.89 2.78 2.00
CA ILE A 80 -20.91 1.72 1.87
C ILE A 80 -21.69 1.59 3.19
N ARG A 81 -20.99 1.49 4.32
CA ARG A 81 -21.61 1.36 5.65
C ARG A 81 -22.52 2.53 6.00
N THR A 82 -22.02 3.75 5.85
CA THR A 82 -22.80 4.97 6.12
C THR A 82 -24.04 5.04 5.24
N GLN A 83 -23.90 4.76 3.94
CA GLN A 83 -25.04 4.82 3.02
C GLN A 83 -26.07 3.73 3.29
N LEU A 84 -25.65 2.50 3.61
CA LEU A 84 -26.60 1.44 3.99
C LEU A 84 -27.38 1.79 5.25
N LEU A 85 -26.73 2.35 6.28
CA LEU A 85 -27.40 2.78 7.51
C LEU A 85 -28.40 3.92 7.27
N ILE A 86 -28.09 4.85 6.37
CA ILE A 86 -28.99 5.97 6.03
C ILE A 86 -30.19 5.48 5.21
N GLN A 87 -29.94 4.67 4.18
CA GLN A 87 -30.98 4.25 3.22
C GLN A 87 -31.95 3.22 3.81
N PHE A 88 -31.49 2.41 4.77
CA PHE A 88 -32.28 1.34 5.40
C PHE A 88 -32.40 1.55 6.91
N ALA A 89 -32.62 2.81 7.32
CA ALA A 89 -32.74 3.18 8.74
C ALA A 89 -33.90 2.46 9.45
N ASP A 90 -34.93 2.06 8.72
CA ASP A 90 -36.08 1.27 9.15
C ASP A 90 -35.78 -0.23 9.30
N GLN A 91 -34.69 -0.71 8.70
CA GLN A 91 -34.32 -2.13 8.63
C GLN A 91 -32.87 -2.38 9.11
N PRO A 92 -32.52 -1.99 10.36
CA PRO A 92 -31.15 -2.09 10.85
C PRO A 92 -30.63 -3.54 10.88
N GLN A 93 -31.52 -4.52 11.06
CA GLN A 93 -31.15 -5.93 11.08
C GLN A 93 -30.63 -6.43 9.72
N ARG A 94 -31.28 -6.02 8.62
CA ARG A 94 -30.84 -6.36 7.25
C ARG A 94 -29.54 -5.67 6.87
N VAL A 95 -29.31 -4.46 7.36
CA VAL A 95 -28.03 -3.76 7.19
C VAL A 95 -26.91 -4.52 7.90
N ALA A 96 -27.14 -4.98 9.13
CA ALA A 96 -26.16 -5.76 9.87
C ALA A 96 -25.82 -7.09 9.17
N GLU A 97 -26.81 -7.78 8.62
CA GLU A 97 -26.63 -8.99 7.81
C GLU A 97 -25.81 -8.71 6.55
N ALA A 98 -26.21 -7.71 5.75
CA ALA A 98 -25.51 -7.34 4.53
C ALA A 98 -24.05 -6.93 4.79
N LEU A 99 -23.79 -6.17 5.86
CA LEU A 99 -22.43 -5.81 6.26
C LEU A 99 -21.60 -7.03 6.64
N ARG A 100 -22.16 -7.99 7.39
CA ARG A 100 -21.47 -9.24 7.73
C ARG A 100 -21.08 -10.03 6.48
N SER A 101 -22.00 -10.17 5.51
CA SER A 101 -21.71 -10.84 4.24
C SER A 101 -20.65 -10.13 3.41
N ILE A 102 -20.69 -8.80 3.35
CA ILE A 102 -19.68 -7.98 2.65
C ILE A 102 -18.30 -8.08 3.33
N GLU A 103 -18.28 -8.15 4.66
CA GLU A 103 -17.06 -8.26 5.46
C GLU A 103 -16.53 -9.70 5.55
N GLY A 104 -17.29 -10.69 5.03
CA GLY A 104 -16.91 -12.10 5.01
C GLY A 104 -16.96 -12.78 6.38
N VAL A 105 -17.77 -12.23 7.30
CA VAL A 105 -17.94 -12.78 8.66
C VAL A 105 -18.97 -13.93 8.61
N PRO A 106 -18.64 -15.16 9.06
CA PRO A 106 -19.58 -16.28 9.06
C PRO A 106 -20.79 -16.03 9.98
N GLU A 107 -21.99 -16.47 9.56
CA GLU A 107 -23.20 -16.39 10.38
C GLU A 107 -23.02 -17.15 11.72
N GLY A 108 -23.33 -16.48 12.84
CA GLY A 108 -23.24 -17.07 14.18
C GLY A 108 -21.90 -16.90 14.91
N SER A 109 -20.94 -16.18 14.32
CA SER A 109 -19.73 -15.75 15.04
C SER A 109 -19.95 -14.39 15.71
N ASP A 110 -20.00 -14.35 17.05
CA ASP A 110 -20.03 -13.11 17.85
C ASP A 110 -18.65 -12.42 17.89
N ASP A 111 -17.62 -13.12 17.42
CA ASP A 111 -16.25 -12.63 17.40
C ASP A 111 -15.95 -11.89 16.08
N MET A 112 -16.00 -10.56 16.14
CA MET A 112 -15.62 -9.68 15.05
C MET A 112 -14.09 -9.72 14.75
N SER A 113 -13.31 -10.49 15.52
CA SER A 113 -11.87 -10.70 15.31
C SER A 113 -11.53 -11.86 14.34
N VAL A 114 -12.53 -12.62 13.87
CA VAL A 114 -12.32 -13.89 13.14
C VAL A 114 -12.11 -13.70 11.63
N GLY A 115 -12.36 -12.49 11.09
CA GLY A 115 -12.20 -12.22 9.64
C GLY A 115 -10.76 -12.06 9.15
N GLY A 116 -9.75 -12.10 10.02
CA GLY A 116 -8.36 -11.82 9.68
C GLY A 116 -7.44 -13.04 9.78
N THR A 117 -6.55 -13.24 8.80
CA THR A 117 -5.42 -14.17 8.96
C THR A 117 -4.41 -13.57 9.94
N GLN A 118 -4.23 -14.21 11.09
CA GLN A 118 -3.16 -13.85 12.02
C GLN A 118 -1.81 -14.24 11.39
N ARG A 119 -0.86 -13.30 11.36
CA ARG A 119 0.51 -13.53 10.90
C ARG A 119 1.47 -12.97 11.95
N GLU A 120 2.40 -13.80 12.38
CA GLU A 120 3.52 -13.37 13.21
C GLU A 120 4.57 -12.70 12.33
N LEU A 121 5.02 -11.51 12.74
CA LEU A 121 5.98 -10.71 11.99
C LEU A 121 7.08 -10.22 12.93
N LEU A 122 8.34 -10.32 12.48
CA LEU A 122 9.46 -9.68 13.16
C LEU A 122 9.38 -8.16 12.95
N VAL A 123 9.49 -7.40 14.05
CA VAL A 123 9.45 -5.93 14.04
C VAL A 123 10.67 -5.39 14.76
N ARG A 124 11.46 -4.56 14.08
CA ARG A 124 12.63 -3.90 14.65
C ARG A 124 12.36 -2.42 14.95
N HIS A 125 12.36 -2.06 16.23
CA HIS A 125 12.30 -0.67 16.67
C HIS A 125 13.69 -0.02 16.57
N ILE A 126 13.81 1.07 15.81
CA ILE A 126 15.04 1.87 15.74
C ILE A 126 14.77 3.19 16.44
N PRO A 127 15.49 3.53 17.53
CA PRO A 127 15.32 4.81 18.19
C PRO A 127 15.70 5.95 17.23
N LYS A 128 14.89 7.00 17.20
CA LYS A 128 15.22 8.23 16.46
C LYS A 128 16.47 8.85 17.10
N ARG A 129 17.52 9.13 16.31
CA ARG A 129 18.63 9.95 16.81
C ARG A 129 18.07 11.32 17.19
N LYS A 130 18.31 11.76 18.43
CA LYS A 130 18.08 13.15 18.82
C LYS A 130 18.97 14.01 17.93
N THR A 131 18.32 14.87 17.15
CA THR A 131 18.97 15.88 16.31
C THR A 131 19.38 17.06 17.19
#